data_AF-A0A1Q7Z2E9-F1
#
_entry.id   AF-A0A1Q7Z2E9-F1
#
_cell.length_a   1.000
_cell.length_b   1.000
_cell.length_c   1.000
_cell.angle_alpha   90.00
_cell.angle_beta   90.00
_cell.angle_gamma   90.00
#
_symmetry.space_group_name_H-M   'P 1'
#
loop_
_entity.id
_entity.type
_entity.pdbx_description
1 polymer ?
#
loop_
_entity_poly.entity_id
_entity_poly.type
_entity_poly.pdbx_seq_one_letter_code
_entity_poly.pdbx_strand_id
1 'polypeptide(L)' 'MRERLYRGYCRTPEQLGPTIARFDDRKDSIYALFRSQEGLDPKRAEQTLRYFDDFYRTINDPRVANREFVRNCVHP' A
#
# COMPACT_ATOMS: atom_id res chain seq x y z
N MET A 1 -0.73 13.96 -19.43
CA MET A 1 0.56 13.35 -19.04
C MET A 1 0.28 11.91 -18.62
N ARG A 2 0.96 10.89 -19.17
CA ARG A 2 0.85 9.51 -18.68
C ARG A 2 2.03 9.26 -17.75
N GLU A 3 1.77 9.10 -16.47
CA GLU A 3 2.80 8.70 -15.52
C GLU A 3 3.19 7.24 -15.79
N ARG A 4 4.49 6.98 -15.90
CA ARG A 4 5.00 5.63 -16.11
C ARG A 4 5.11 4.94 -14.75
N LEU A 5 4.09 4.16 -14.43
CA LEU A 5 4.02 3.41 -13.18
C LEU A 5 4.86 2.13 -13.26
N TYR A 6 5.62 1.85 -12.21
CA TYR A 6 6.21 0.53 -12.01
C TYR A 6 5.11 -0.43 -11.51
N ARG A 7 4.67 -1.34 -12.38
CA ARG A 7 3.54 -2.26 -12.12
C ARG A 7 3.94 -3.66 -11.66
N GLY A 8 5.24 -3.97 -11.69
CA GLY A 8 5.77 -5.29 -11.33
C GLY A 8 5.23 -6.42 -12.20
N TYR A 9 5.57 -7.66 -11.82
CA TYR A 9 5.03 -8.87 -12.43
C TYR A 9 3.62 -9.16 -11.94
N CYS A 10 2.80 -9.77 -12.80
CA CYS A 10 1.47 -10.23 -12.44
C CYS A 10 1.51 -11.22 -11.28
N ARG A 11 0.63 -10.99 -10.29
CA ARG A 11 0.43 -11.87 -9.14
C ARG A 11 -0.95 -12.48 -9.20
N THR A 12 -1.12 -13.64 -8.58
CA THR A 12 -2.45 -14.22 -8.39
C THR A 12 -3.07 -13.74 -7.06
N PRO A 13 -4.40 -13.74 -6.91
CA PRO A 13 -5.04 -13.42 -5.64
C PRO A 13 -4.51 -14.26 -4.46
N GLU A 14 -4.19 -15.53 -4.70
CA GLU A 14 -3.67 -16.47 -3.70
C GLU A 14 -2.26 -16.09 -3.23
N GLN A 15 -1.44 -15.52 -4.13
CA GLN A 15 -0.12 -14.97 -3.77
C GLN A 15 -0.23 -13.64 -3.03
N LEU A 16 -1.25 -12.85 -3.35
CA LEU A 16 -1.44 -11.52 -2.79
C LEU A 16 -1.96 -11.57 -1.35
N GLY A 17 -2.85 -12.51 -1.04
CA GLY A 17 -3.46 -12.67 0.30
C GLY A 17 -2.46 -12.72 1.45
N PRO A 18 -1.47 -13.63 1.46
CA PRO A 18 -0.45 -13.71 2.51
C PRO A 18 0.40 -12.44 2.62
N THR A 19 0.62 -11.75 1.51
CA THR A 19 1.38 -10.50 1.50
C THR A 19 0.58 -9.37 2.15
N ILE A 20 -0.68 -9.21 1.77
CA ILE A 20 -1.60 -8.24 2.38
C ILE A 20 -1.73 -8.49 3.89
N ALA A 21 -1.95 -9.75 4.28
CA ALA A 21 -2.06 -10.13 5.68
C ALA A 21 -0.82 -9.71 6.49
N ARG A 22 0.39 -9.86 5.93
CA ARG A 22 1.62 -9.41 6.58
C ARG A 22 1.68 -7.88 6.75
N PHE A 23 1.15 -7.12 5.80
CA PHE A 23 1.04 -5.66 5.94
C PHE A 23 0.03 -5.27 7.01
N ASP A 24 -1.14 -5.91 7.01
CA ASP A 24 -2.18 -5.67 8.03
C ASP A 24 -1.66 -5.97 9.44
N ASP A 25 -0.95 -7.09 9.64
CA ASP A 25 -0.31 -7.47 10.91
C ASP A 25 0.66 -6.40 11.43
N ARG A 26 1.24 -5.60 10.53
CA ARG A 26 2.24 -4.57 10.86
C ARG A 26 1.68 -3.16 10.78
N LYS A 27 0.40 -2.99 10.44
CA LYS A 27 -0.22 -1.68 10.23
C LYS A 27 -0.02 -0.77 11.44
N ASP A 28 -0.41 -1.21 12.62
CA ASP A 28 -0.32 -0.37 13.82
C ASP A 28 1.13 -0.01 14.17
N SER A 29 2.07 -0.94 13.97
CA SER A 29 3.50 -0.68 14.16
C SER A 29 4.02 0.38 13.18
N ILE A 30 3.62 0.32 11.91
CA ILE A 30 4.00 1.31 10.90
C ILE A 30 3.45 2.69 11.26
N TYR A 31 2.17 2.79 11.65
CA TYR A 31 1.56 4.06 12.04
C TYR A 31 2.19 4.64 13.31
N ALA A 32 2.52 3.79 14.28
CA ALA A 32 3.18 4.20 15.51
C ALA A 32 4.51 4.88 15.23
N LEU A 33 5.34 4.33 14.34
CA LEU A 33 6.63 4.92 13.97
C LEU A 33 6.50 6.38 13.52
N PHE A 34 5.51 6.71 12.70
CA PHE A 34 5.33 8.08 12.20
C PHE A 34 4.66 9.01 13.21
N ARG A 35 3.86 8.47 14.14
CA ARG A 35 3.24 9.25 15.22
C ARG A 35 4.23 9.58 16.34
N SER A 36 5.21 8.71 16.59
CA SER A 36 6.20 8.86 17.66
C SER A 36 7.56 9.37 17.20
N GLN A 37 7.75 9.64 15.90
CA GLN A 37 9.03 10.10 15.38
C GLN A 37 9.34 11.53 15.84
N GLU A 38 10.32 11.66 16.72
CA GLU A 38 10.87 12.95 17.09
C GLU A 38 11.57 13.63 15.91
N GLY A 39 11.43 14.95 15.81
CA GLY A 39 12.03 15.76 14.74
C GLY A 39 11.33 15.67 13.39
N LEU A 40 10.26 14.88 13.25
CA LEU A 40 9.43 14.89 12.05
C LEU A 40 8.47 16.08 12.07
N ASP A 41 8.41 16.80 10.94
CA ASP A 41 7.44 17.87 10.77
C ASP A 41 5.99 17.33 10.90
N PRO A 42 5.14 17.88 11.78
CA PRO A 42 3.81 17.34 12.05
C PRO A 42 2.92 17.28 10.80
N LYS A 43 3.04 18.26 9.90
CA LYS A 43 2.27 18.30 8.66
C LYS A 43 2.72 17.21 7.70
N ARG A 44 4.02 16.98 7.57
CA ARG A 44 4.57 15.85 6.79
C ARG A 44 4.16 14.49 7.39
N ALA A 45 4.16 14.36 8.71
CA ALA A 45 3.68 13.15 9.38
C ALA A 45 2.22 12.87 9.02
N GLU A 46 1.34 13.87 9.15
CA GLU A 46 -0.08 13.73 8.83
C GLU A 46 -0.34 13.42 7.35
N GLN A 47 0.41 14.05 6.43
CA GLN A 47 0.35 13.72 5.00
C GLN A 47 0.77 12.28 4.71
N THR A 48 1.81 11.80 5.39
CA THR A 48 2.29 10.42 5.25
C THR A 48 1.27 9.42 5.77
N LEU A 49 0.64 9.70 6.92
CA LEU A 49 -0.42 8.85 7.47
C LEU A 49 -1.63 8.78 6.52
N ARG A 50 -2.04 9.90 5.91
CA ARG A 50 -3.10 9.90 4.88
C ARG A 50 -2.73 9.05 3.66
N TYR A 51 -1.47 9.12 3.21
CA TYR A 51 -0.99 8.26 2.13
C TYR A 51 -1.06 6.77 2.50
N PHE A 52 -0.74 6.42 3.75
CA PHE A 52 -0.91 5.05 4.24
C PHE A 52 -2.39 4.65 4.32
N ASP A 53 -3.28 5.54 4.74
CA ASP A 53 -4.73 5.24 4.74
C ASP A 53 -5.22 4.88 3.35
N ASP A 54 -4.80 5.62 2.32
CA ASP A 54 -5.10 5.33 0.92
C ASP A 54 -4.50 3.99 0.44
N PHE A 55 -3.28 3.69 0.87
CA PHE A 55 -2.63 2.41 0.60
C PHE A 55 -3.41 1.24 1.21
N TYR A 56 -3.72 1.28 2.51
CA TYR A 56 -4.48 0.22 3.19
C TYR A 56 -5.89 0.09 2.65
N ARG A 57 -6.55 1.20 2.27
CA ARG A 57 -7.83 1.15 1.55
C ARG A 57 -7.72 0.42 0.21
N THR A 58 -6.62 0.62 -0.52
CA THR A 58 -6.38 -0.01 -1.82
C THR A 58 -6.13 -1.51 -1.70
N ILE A 59 -5.26 -1.93 -0.78
CA ILE A 59 -4.88 -3.34 -0.65
C ILE A 59 -5.98 -4.17 0.03
N ASN A 60 -6.82 -3.56 0.88
CA ASN A 60 -7.86 -4.28 1.63
C ASN A 60 -9.23 -4.26 0.93
N ASP A 61 -9.39 -3.56 -0.20
CA ASP A 61 -10.53 -3.74 -1.10
C ASP A 61 -10.17 -4.81 -2.16
N PRO A 62 -10.79 -6.01 -2.12
CA PRO A 62 -10.44 -7.09 -3.04
C PRO A 62 -10.61 -6.73 -4.52
N ARG A 63 -11.58 -5.86 -4.86
CA ARG A 63 -11.82 -5.43 -6.24
C ARG A 63 -10.72 -4.50 -6.71
N VAL A 64 -10.33 -3.55 -5.87
CA VAL A 64 -9.27 -2.59 -6.17
C VAL A 64 -7.93 -3.31 -6.22
N ALA A 65 -7.61 -4.14 -5.23
CA ALA A 65 -6.40 -4.94 -5.20
C ALA A 65 -6.27 -5.85 -6.43
N ASN A 66 -7.36 -6.51 -6.86
CA ASN A 66 -7.35 -7.30 -8.10
C ASN A 66 -7.07 -6.42 -9.33
N ARG A 67 -7.72 -5.25 -9.42
CA ARG A 67 -7.48 -4.32 -10.53
C ARG A 67 -6.02 -3.90 -10.58
N GLU A 68 -5.45 -3.44 -9.47
CA GLU A 68 -4.09 -2.87 -9.44
C GLU A 68 -2.98 -3.92 -9.58
N PHE A 69 -3.09 -5.08 -8.92
CA PHE A 69 -2.00 -6.05 -8.82
C PHE A 69 -2.15 -7.28 -9.72
N VAL A 70 -3.37 -7.60 -10.17
CA VAL A 70 -3.64 -8.79 -11.00
C VAL A 70 -3.92 -8.42 -12.45
N ARG A 71 -4.70 -7.35 -12.69
CA ARG A 71 -5.08 -6.92 -14.06
C ARG A 71 -4.14 -5.86 -14.63
N ASN A 72 -3.65 -4.95 -13.80
CA ASN A 72 -2.83 -3.81 -14.19
C ASN A 72 -1.32 -4.07 -14.06
N CYS A 73 -0.85 -5.28 -14.35
CA CYS A 73 0.55 -5.70 -14.24
C CYS A 73 1.31 -5.64 -15.57
N VAL A 74 2.63 -5.86 -15.55
CA VAL A 74 3.42 -6.06 -16.77
C VAL A 74 3.22 -7.50 -17.25
N HIS A 75 2.61 -7.64 -18.42
CA HIS A 75 2.59 -8.89 -19.18
C HIS A 75 3.86 -8.97 -20.03
N PRO A 76 4.59 -10.09 -20.01
CA PRO A 76 5.72 -10.32 -20.91
C PRO A 76 5.27 -10.43 -22.38
#